data_AF-A0A921TFN6-F1
#
_entry.id   AF-A0A921TFN6-F1
#
_cell.length_a   1.000
_cell.length_b   1.000
_cell.length_c   1.000
_cell.angle_alpha   90.00
_cell.angle_beta   90.00
_cell.angle_gamma   90.00
#
_symmetry.space_group_name_H-M   'P 1'
#
loop_
_entity.id
_entity.type
_entity.pdbx_description
1 polymer ?
#
loop_
_entity_poly.entity_id
_entity_poly.type
_entity_poly.pdbx_seq_one_letter_code
_entity_poly.pdbx_strand_id
1 'polypeptide(L)'
;MAPAGRRAGMTAAWPAALAACLLAACRGGEAPVAAAPPLPAEAGAEAQAPPAADARVPVTSGDTAPAADIAALAALRAGFDPTRDPAADLATARLEAARGGRRIVLEFGQAGCRACEALSAHIEGEPALRRLRDAGLVWVKVDRGASDNAGFVAGYPGADRAPAPYLLVLDADGQVLHAQDGRALLRDGRPDGDRVRGFLEQWASPPATP
;
A
#
# COMPACT_ATOMS: atom_id res chain seq x y z
N MET A 1 14.24 48.87 28.94
CA MET A 1 15.44 48.58 29.74
C MET A 1 15.30 47.17 30.32
N ALA A 2 16.33 46.35 30.12
CA ALA A 2 16.49 44.92 30.48
C ALA A 2 16.63 44.72 32.02
N PRO A 3 16.88 43.52 32.61
CA PRO A 3 17.43 42.26 32.06
C PRO A 3 16.61 40.98 32.40
N ALA A 4 16.66 39.84 31.71
CA ALA A 4 17.73 38.96 31.22
C ALA A 4 18.51 38.18 32.30
N GLY A 5 18.35 36.84 32.31
CA GLY A 5 19.24 35.86 32.97
C GLY A 5 18.51 34.85 33.86
N ARG A 6 18.85 33.56 33.97
CA ARG A 6 19.84 32.67 33.33
C ARG A 6 19.32 31.23 33.46
N ARG A 7 19.76 30.36 32.55
CA ARG A 7 19.56 28.89 32.58
C ARG A 7 20.58 28.22 33.52
N ALA A 8 20.14 27.19 34.24
CA ALA A 8 20.96 26.13 34.85
C ALA A 8 20.17 24.82 34.57
N GLY A 9 20.69 23.74 34.01
CA GLY A 9 22.04 23.20 34.11
C GLY A 9 22.02 22.03 35.11
N MET A 10 21.40 20.89 34.75
CA MET A 10 21.42 19.67 35.56
C MET A 10 22.01 18.53 34.72
N THR A 11 23.29 18.28 34.98
CA THR A 11 24.05 17.10 34.55
C THR A 11 23.79 15.97 35.56
N ALA A 12 23.21 14.85 35.11
CA ALA A 12 23.12 13.63 35.89
C ALA A 12 24.25 12.68 35.48
N ALA A 13 25.20 12.48 36.39
CA ALA A 13 26.28 11.52 36.29
C ALA A 13 25.78 10.13 36.73
N TRP A 14 26.10 9.10 35.96
CA TRP A 14 25.97 7.70 36.37
C TRP A 14 27.36 7.13 36.68
N PRO A 15 27.58 6.50 37.85
CA PRO A 15 28.86 5.91 38.17
C PRO A 15 29.00 4.53 37.53
N ALA A 16 30.19 4.31 36.98
CA ALA A 16 30.70 3.01 36.61
C ALA A 16 30.99 2.16 37.86
N ALA A 17 30.62 0.88 37.82
CA ALA A 17 31.12 -0.14 38.72
C ALA A 17 31.75 -1.26 37.90
N LEU A 18 33.09 -1.26 37.89
CA LEU A 18 33.94 -2.38 37.47
C LEU A 18 34.11 -3.33 38.67
N ALA A 19 33.91 -4.62 38.45
CA ALA A 19 34.48 -5.66 39.31
C ALA A 19 34.95 -6.82 38.42
N ALA A 20 36.27 -7.02 38.44
CA ALA A 20 37.02 -8.02 37.70
C ALA A 20 37.20 -9.32 38.51
N CYS A 21 37.86 -10.30 37.87
CA CYS A 21 38.54 -11.49 38.42
C CYS A 21 37.69 -12.78 38.51
N LEU A 22 38.14 -14.00 38.18
CA LEU A 22 39.42 -14.57 37.73
C LEU A 22 39.17 -16.02 37.20
N LEU A 23 39.89 -16.39 36.15
CA LEU A 23 40.54 -17.68 35.79
C LEU A 23 39.95 -19.09 36.12
N ALA A 24 39.94 -19.90 35.05
CA ALA A 24 40.42 -21.28 34.92
C ALA A 24 39.55 -22.47 35.43
N ALA A 25 39.13 -23.34 34.52
CA ALA A 25 39.79 -24.63 34.22
C ALA A 25 38.88 -25.58 33.40
N CYS A 26 39.52 -26.47 32.66
CA CYS A 26 38.95 -27.30 31.60
C CYS A 26 38.10 -28.50 32.07
N ARG A 27 37.29 -28.96 31.11
CA ARG A 27 37.13 -30.37 30.67
C ARG A 27 35.92 -31.14 31.21
N GLY A 28 35.02 -31.46 30.28
CA GLY A 28 34.33 -32.75 30.20
C GLY A 28 33.02 -32.86 30.97
N GLY A 29 31.91 -32.93 30.23
CA GLY A 29 30.61 -33.28 30.78
C GLY A 29 29.48 -32.96 29.81
N GLU A 30 29.39 -33.71 28.71
CA GLU A 30 28.20 -33.74 27.87
C GLU A 30 27.03 -34.24 28.74
N ALA A 31 26.07 -33.37 29.01
CA ALA A 31 24.87 -33.70 29.77
C ALA A 31 23.97 -34.62 28.94
N PRO A 32 23.24 -35.55 29.58
CA PRO A 32 22.58 -36.67 28.92
C PRO A 32 21.44 -36.18 28.01
N VAL A 33 21.49 -36.60 26.74
CA VAL A 33 20.36 -36.50 25.82
C VAL A 33 19.25 -37.39 26.36
N ALA A 34 18.19 -36.76 26.87
CA ALA A 34 16.95 -37.43 27.18
C ALA A 34 16.49 -38.18 25.92
N ALA A 35 16.30 -39.49 26.07
CA ALA A 35 15.80 -40.36 25.03
C ALA A 35 14.50 -39.79 24.45
N ALA A 36 14.54 -39.43 23.17
CA ALA A 36 13.36 -39.12 22.41
C ALA A 36 12.44 -40.36 22.36
N PRO A 37 11.11 -40.20 22.47
CA PRO A 37 10.18 -41.30 22.28
C PRO A 37 10.35 -41.91 20.88
N PRO A 38 10.17 -43.25 20.73
CA PRO A 38 10.31 -43.89 19.44
C PRO A 38 9.31 -43.29 18.45
N LEU A 39 9.84 -42.88 17.29
CA LEU A 39 9.07 -42.46 16.13
C LEU A 39 8.00 -43.52 15.83
N PRO A 40 6.74 -43.13 15.55
CA PRO A 40 5.74 -44.08 15.10
C PRO A 40 6.21 -44.72 13.81
N ALA A 41 6.14 -46.05 13.78
CA ALA A 41 6.44 -46.88 12.63
C ALA A 41 5.72 -46.36 11.38
N GLU A 42 6.46 -46.30 10.28
CA GLU A 42 6.02 -46.01 8.92
C GLU A 42 4.85 -46.93 8.52
N ALA A 43 3.63 -46.49 8.79
CA ALA A 43 2.43 -46.99 8.15
C ALA A 43 2.34 -46.25 6.81
N GLY A 44 2.49 -47.00 5.71
CA GLY A 44 2.52 -46.48 4.34
C GLY A 44 1.41 -45.49 4.06
N ALA A 45 1.79 -44.24 3.84
CA ALA A 45 1.03 -43.29 3.06
C ALA A 45 1.71 -43.22 1.70
N GLU A 46 1.13 -43.87 0.69
CA GLU A 46 1.40 -43.51 -0.70
C GLU A 46 1.23 -42.00 -0.81
N ALA A 47 2.32 -41.30 -1.11
CA ALA A 47 2.26 -39.94 -1.56
C ALA A 47 1.43 -39.92 -2.84
N GLN A 48 0.14 -39.62 -2.71
CA GLN A 48 -0.65 -39.21 -3.85
C GLN A 48 -0.03 -37.92 -4.34
N ALA A 49 0.77 -38.06 -5.40
CA ALA A 49 1.22 -36.95 -6.21
C ALA A 49 0.00 -36.07 -6.50
N PRO A 50 0.16 -34.73 -6.49
CA PRO A 50 -0.93 -33.86 -6.94
C PRO A 50 -1.42 -34.37 -8.29
N PRO A 51 -2.74 -34.46 -8.52
CA PRO A 51 -3.25 -34.97 -9.78
C PRO A 51 -2.57 -34.21 -10.91
N ALA A 52 -1.83 -34.94 -11.75
CA ALA A 52 -1.17 -34.36 -12.90
C ALA A 52 -2.22 -33.57 -13.68
N ALA A 53 -2.01 -32.26 -13.81
CA ALA A 53 -2.91 -31.41 -14.57
C ALA A 53 -3.08 -32.03 -15.97
N ASP A 54 -4.30 -32.47 -16.27
CA ASP A 54 -4.60 -33.05 -17.57
C ASP A 54 -4.51 -31.93 -18.62
N ALA A 55 -3.44 -31.94 -19.41
CA ALA A 55 -3.20 -30.98 -20.49
C ALA A 55 -4.25 -31.02 -21.62
N ARG A 56 -5.27 -31.89 -21.50
CA ARG A 56 -6.40 -32.01 -22.41
C ARG A 56 -7.61 -31.17 -22.01
N VAL A 57 -7.61 -30.54 -20.83
CA VAL A 57 -8.64 -29.58 -20.48
C VAL A 57 -8.28 -28.23 -21.10
N PRO A 58 -9.07 -27.69 -22.04
CA PRO A 58 -8.81 -26.37 -22.60
C PRO A 58 -8.98 -25.32 -21.49
N VAL A 59 -7.86 -24.74 -21.05
CA VAL A 59 -7.88 -23.53 -20.21
C VAL A 59 -8.24 -22.35 -21.10
N THR A 60 -9.49 -21.89 -21.02
CA THR A 60 -9.86 -20.57 -21.54
C THR A 60 -9.26 -19.52 -20.60
N SER A 61 -8.03 -19.12 -20.89
CA SER A 61 -7.28 -18.18 -20.06
C SER A 61 -7.62 -16.70 -20.33
N GLY A 62 -8.57 -16.41 -21.22
CA GLY A 62 -8.83 -15.05 -21.72
C GLY A 62 -10.10 -14.36 -21.17
N ASP A 63 -11.18 -15.10 -20.93
CA ASP A 63 -12.52 -14.51 -20.80
C ASP A 63 -13.20 -14.79 -19.45
N THR A 64 -12.40 -14.85 -18.37
CA THR A 64 -12.96 -15.05 -17.03
C THR A 64 -13.30 -13.71 -16.37
N ALA A 65 -14.39 -13.66 -15.59
CA ALA A 65 -14.78 -12.46 -14.85
C ALA A 65 -13.63 -11.84 -14.02
N PRO A 66 -12.78 -12.61 -13.32
CA PRO A 66 -11.62 -12.05 -12.62
C PRO A 66 -10.60 -11.38 -13.55
N ALA A 67 -10.39 -11.90 -14.76
CA ALA A 67 -9.46 -11.30 -15.72
C ALA A 67 -9.99 -9.93 -16.22
N ALA A 68 -11.30 -9.84 -16.44
CA ALA A 68 -11.96 -8.57 -16.81
C ALA A 68 -11.86 -7.54 -15.67
N ASP A 69 -12.11 -7.93 -14.43
CA ASP A 69 -11.99 -7.05 -13.25
C ASP A 69 -10.54 -6.52 -13.12
N ILE A 70 -9.54 -7.38 -13.27
CA ILE A 70 -8.12 -6.98 -13.26
C ILE A 70 -7.81 -5.98 -14.38
N ALA A 71 -8.31 -6.23 -15.60
CA ALA A 71 -8.10 -5.34 -16.73
C ALA A 71 -8.77 -3.97 -16.51
N ALA A 72 -10.00 -3.94 -15.97
CA ALA A 72 -10.71 -2.72 -15.63
C ALA A 72 -9.94 -1.89 -14.59
N LEU A 73 -9.49 -2.52 -13.49
CA LEU A 73 -8.69 -1.86 -12.46
C LEU A 73 -7.36 -1.33 -13.00
N ALA A 74 -6.73 -2.06 -13.91
CA ALA A 74 -5.50 -1.61 -14.58
C ALA A 74 -5.77 -0.41 -15.49
N ALA A 75 -6.88 -0.40 -16.23
CA ALA A 75 -7.28 0.70 -17.10
C ALA A 75 -7.53 2.00 -16.29
N LEU A 76 -8.25 1.91 -15.17
CA LEU A 76 -8.54 3.05 -14.30
C LEU A 76 -7.29 3.80 -13.81
N ARG A 77 -6.18 3.08 -13.61
CA ARG A 77 -4.91 3.61 -13.08
C ARG A 77 -3.81 3.83 -14.12
N ALA A 78 -4.04 3.52 -15.39
CA ALA A 78 -3.00 3.49 -16.42
C ALA A 78 -2.31 4.86 -16.62
N GLY A 79 -3.07 5.94 -16.73
CA GLY A 79 -2.54 7.29 -16.93
C GLY A 79 -3.62 8.35 -16.92
N PHE A 80 -3.24 9.62 -16.97
CA PHE A 80 -4.20 10.72 -17.14
C PHE A 80 -4.56 10.84 -18.61
N ASP A 81 -5.68 10.24 -18.98
CA ASP A 81 -6.20 10.24 -20.35
C ASP A 81 -7.29 11.32 -20.47
N PRO A 82 -7.09 12.37 -21.30
CA PRO A 82 -8.05 13.45 -21.46
C PRO A 82 -9.33 13.02 -22.18
N THR A 83 -9.38 11.82 -22.78
CA THR A 83 -10.54 11.30 -23.51
C THR A 83 -11.42 10.36 -22.68
N ARG A 84 -10.96 9.96 -21.49
CA ARG A 84 -11.76 9.13 -20.57
C ARG A 84 -12.86 9.95 -19.90
N ASP A 85 -14.01 9.31 -19.71
CA ASP A 85 -15.10 9.84 -18.90
C ASP A 85 -14.85 9.49 -17.42
N PRO A 86 -14.45 10.46 -16.57
CA PRO A 86 -14.16 10.19 -15.17
C PRO A 86 -15.40 9.81 -14.36
N ALA A 87 -16.62 10.15 -14.82
CA ALA A 87 -17.85 9.72 -14.17
C ALA A 87 -18.10 8.23 -14.40
N ALA A 88 -17.88 7.74 -15.62
CA ALA A 88 -17.94 6.32 -15.95
C ALA A 88 -16.83 5.51 -15.24
N ASP A 89 -15.62 6.07 -15.17
CA ASP A 89 -14.50 5.46 -14.44
C ASP A 89 -14.81 5.35 -12.94
N LEU A 90 -15.37 6.39 -12.33
CA LEU A 90 -15.78 6.35 -10.93
C LEU A 90 -16.93 5.35 -10.71
N ALA A 91 -17.89 5.25 -11.63
CA ALA A 91 -18.96 4.25 -11.53
C ALA A 91 -18.39 2.83 -11.52
N THR A 92 -17.43 2.53 -12.42
CA THR A 92 -16.69 1.27 -12.43
C THR A 92 -15.94 1.06 -11.11
N ALA A 93 -15.24 2.08 -10.63
CA ALA A 93 -14.48 2.00 -9.41
C ALA A 93 -15.33 1.72 -8.17
N ARG A 94 -16.56 2.28 -8.10
CA ARG A 94 -17.51 2.01 -7.01
C ARG A 94 -17.99 0.57 -7.00
N LEU A 95 -18.31 0.01 -8.17
CA LEU A 95 -18.69 -1.40 -8.29
C LEU A 95 -17.55 -2.31 -7.81
N GLU A 96 -16.34 -2.04 -8.27
CA GLU A 96 -15.14 -2.79 -7.91
C GLU A 96 -14.75 -2.63 -6.43
N ALA A 97 -14.95 -1.43 -5.88
CA ALA A 97 -14.70 -1.14 -4.47
C ALA A 97 -15.70 -1.89 -3.58
N ALA A 98 -16.98 -1.84 -3.92
CA ALA A 98 -18.03 -2.54 -3.18
C ALA A 98 -17.84 -4.07 -3.22
N ARG A 99 -17.54 -4.64 -4.40
CA ARG A 99 -17.25 -6.08 -4.56
C ARG A 99 -16.03 -6.53 -3.75
N GLY A 100 -14.99 -5.71 -3.70
CA GLY A 100 -13.72 -6.05 -3.07
C GLY A 100 -13.59 -5.61 -1.61
N GLY A 101 -14.57 -4.91 -1.04
CA GLY A 101 -14.43 -4.28 0.28
C GLY A 101 -13.30 -3.25 0.33
N ARG A 102 -13.12 -2.48 -0.75
CA ARG A 102 -12.02 -1.52 -0.93
C ARG A 102 -12.53 -0.08 -0.84
N ARG A 103 -11.61 0.85 -0.63
CA ARG A 103 -11.85 2.29 -0.85
C ARG A 103 -11.44 2.70 -2.26
N ILE A 104 -11.77 3.93 -2.65
CA ILE A 104 -11.37 4.49 -3.93
C ILE A 104 -10.38 5.64 -3.69
N VAL A 105 -9.29 5.68 -4.45
CA VAL A 105 -8.42 6.85 -4.55
C VAL A 105 -8.70 7.51 -5.88
N LEU A 106 -9.27 8.72 -5.86
CA LEU A 106 -9.34 9.59 -7.03
C LEU A 106 -8.08 10.48 -7.03
N GLU A 107 -7.18 10.24 -7.98
CA GLU A 107 -6.00 11.06 -8.22
C GLU A 107 -6.30 12.05 -9.35
N PHE A 108 -6.33 13.34 -9.02
CA PHE A 108 -6.43 14.42 -10.00
C PHE A 108 -5.04 14.86 -10.43
N GLY A 109 -4.82 14.83 -11.74
CA GLY A 109 -3.57 15.22 -12.37
C GLY A 109 -3.81 15.53 -13.84
N GLN A 110 -2.76 15.41 -14.64
CA GLN A 110 -2.81 15.65 -16.08
C GLN A 110 -1.64 14.93 -16.76
N ALA A 111 -1.74 14.73 -18.07
CA ALA A 111 -0.63 14.18 -18.86
C ALA A 111 0.67 14.98 -18.64
N GLY A 112 1.80 14.28 -18.49
CA GLY A 112 3.12 14.89 -18.22
C GLY A 112 3.32 15.39 -16.78
N CYS A 113 2.41 15.09 -15.85
CA CYS A 113 2.61 15.36 -14.43
C CYS A 113 3.74 14.49 -13.84
N ARG A 114 4.97 15.02 -13.79
CA ARG A 114 6.15 14.31 -13.29
C ARG A 114 6.00 13.77 -11.87
N ALA A 115 5.38 14.54 -10.96
CA ALA A 115 5.18 14.10 -9.58
C ALA A 115 4.17 12.93 -9.49
N CYS A 116 3.11 12.97 -10.31
CA CYS A 116 2.11 11.91 -10.39
C CYS A 116 2.71 10.62 -10.99
N GLU A 117 3.50 10.76 -12.06
CA GLU A 117 4.24 9.65 -12.68
C GLU A 117 5.24 9.04 -11.70
N ALA A 118 5.99 9.86 -10.95
CA ALA A 118 6.93 9.38 -9.95
C ALA A 118 6.22 8.62 -8.83
N LEU A 119 5.12 9.15 -8.30
CA LEU A 119 4.31 8.47 -7.27
C LEU A 119 3.78 7.13 -7.80
N SER A 120 3.21 7.12 -9.01
CA SER A 120 2.73 5.90 -9.67
C SER A 120 3.86 4.88 -9.84
N ALA A 121 5.00 5.29 -10.39
CA ALA A 121 6.14 4.40 -10.63
C ALA A 121 6.71 3.82 -9.33
N HIS A 122 6.67 4.56 -8.22
CA HIS A 122 7.11 4.04 -6.94
C HIS A 122 6.14 3.01 -6.36
N ILE A 123 4.83 3.30 -6.36
CA ILE A 123 3.80 2.35 -5.92
C ILE A 123 3.85 1.09 -6.81
N GLU A 124 3.93 1.26 -8.13
CA GLU A 124 3.98 0.15 -9.10
C GLU A 124 5.33 -0.55 -9.16
N GLY A 125 6.42 0.07 -8.73
CA GLY A 125 7.75 -0.53 -8.70
C GLY A 125 7.95 -1.45 -7.51
N GLU A 126 7.36 -1.10 -6.37
CA GLU A 126 7.55 -1.81 -5.10
C GLU A 126 6.47 -2.89 -4.86
N PRO A 127 6.81 -4.20 -4.86
CA PRO A 127 5.82 -5.27 -4.73
C PRO A 127 4.98 -5.18 -3.45
N ALA A 128 5.57 -4.71 -2.34
CA ALA A 128 4.86 -4.53 -1.08
C ALA A 128 3.80 -3.42 -1.16
N LEU A 129 4.11 -2.30 -1.82
CA LEU A 129 3.17 -1.19 -1.99
C LEU A 129 2.06 -1.55 -2.96
N ARG A 130 2.40 -2.23 -4.08
CA ARG A 130 1.39 -2.78 -5.01
C ARG A 130 0.39 -3.66 -4.29
N ARG A 131 0.86 -4.60 -3.46
CA ARG A 131 0.00 -5.51 -2.70
C ARG A 131 -0.91 -4.76 -1.73
N LEU A 132 -0.38 -3.77 -1.00
CA LEU A 132 -1.18 -2.94 -0.09
C LEU A 132 -2.29 -2.20 -0.83
N ARG A 133 -1.96 -1.58 -1.98
CA ARG A 133 -2.96 -0.94 -2.83
C ARG A 133 -3.99 -1.95 -3.33
N ASP A 134 -3.56 -3.02 -3.99
CA ASP A 134 -4.47 -3.97 -4.65
C ASP A 134 -5.41 -4.64 -3.64
N ALA A 135 -4.97 -4.83 -2.40
CA ALA A 135 -5.77 -5.40 -1.31
C ALA A 135 -6.90 -4.47 -0.81
N GLY A 136 -6.74 -3.14 -0.90
CA GLY A 136 -7.61 -2.22 -0.17
C GLY A 136 -8.10 -1.00 -0.95
N LEU A 137 -7.57 -0.75 -2.14
CA LEU A 137 -7.78 0.48 -2.90
C LEU A 137 -8.05 0.21 -4.38
N VAL A 138 -9.07 0.86 -4.91
CA VAL A 138 -9.27 1.07 -6.35
C VAL A 138 -8.72 2.45 -6.69
N TRP A 139 -7.71 2.51 -7.56
CA TRP A 139 -7.05 3.76 -7.92
C TRP A 139 -7.54 4.26 -9.27
N VAL A 140 -8.06 5.48 -9.31
CA VAL A 140 -8.61 6.11 -10.53
C VAL A 140 -7.85 7.39 -10.80
N LYS A 141 -7.24 7.49 -11.98
CA LYS A 141 -6.60 8.72 -12.45
C LYS A 141 -7.59 9.56 -13.24
N VAL A 142 -7.70 10.83 -12.92
CA VAL A 142 -8.58 11.79 -13.60
C VAL A 142 -7.73 12.90 -14.21
N ASP A 143 -7.78 13.05 -15.53
CA ASP A 143 -7.18 14.21 -16.19
C ASP A 143 -8.07 15.43 -15.93
N ARG A 144 -7.55 16.40 -15.18
CA ARG A 144 -8.27 17.65 -14.84
C ARG A 144 -8.01 18.79 -15.82
N GLY A 145 -7.09 18.59 -16.77
CA GLY A 145 -6.75 19.58 -17.80
C GLY A 145 -7.69 19.54 -19.00
N ALA A 146 -8.37 18.41 -19.21
CA ALA A 146 -9.39 18.25 -20.23
C ALA A 146 -10.64 19.09 -19.92
N SER A 147 -11.11 19.86 -20.91
CA SER A 147 -12.32 20.69 -20.80
C SER A 147 -13.55 19.87 -20.46
N ASP A 148 -13.66 18.68 -21.04
CA ASP A 148 -14.83 17.81 -20.92
C ASP A 148 -14.95 17.25 -19.49
N ASN A 149 -13.83 17.19 -18.77
CA ASN A 149 -13.78 16.73 -17.39
C ASN A 149 -14.07 17.86 -16.38
N ALA A 150 -14.16 19.13 -16.80
CA ALA A 150 -14.28 20.27 -15.90
C ALA A 150 -15.52 20.18 -14.99
N GLY A 151 -16.65 19.70 -15.51
CA GLY A 151 -17.88 19.52 -14.72
C GLY A 151 -17.71 18.47 -13.61
N PHE A 152 -17.05 17.35 -13.93
CA PHE A 152 -16.73 16.31 -12.94
C PHE A 152 -15.75 16.83 -11.89
N VAL A 153 -14.66 17.49 -12.32
CA VAL A 153 -13.63 18.04 -11.44
C VAL A 153 -14.21 19.08 -10.48
N ALA A 154 -15.12 19.95 -10.95
CA ALA A 154 -15.77 20.96 -10.13
C ALA A 154 -16.66 20.37 -9.01
N GLY A 155 -17.10 19.11 -9.16
CA GLY A 155 -17.85 18.39 -8.12
C GLY A 155 -17.01 18.01 -6.89
N TYR A 156 -15.68 18.13 -6.98
CA TYR A 156 -14.76 17.71 -5.92
C TYR A 156 -14.02 18.89 -5.30
N PRO A 157 -13.94 18.96 -3.95
CA PRO A 157 -13.36 20.11 -3.26
C PRO A 157 -11.88 20.29 -3.60
N GLY A 158 -11.56 21.41 -4.25
CA GLY A 158 -10.19 21.81 -4.57
C GLY A 158 -9.53 21.05 -5.73
N ALA A 159 -10.23 20.14 -6.41
CA ALA A 159 -9.65 19.30 -7.46
C ALA A 159 -9.14 20.10 -8.68
N ASP A 160 -9.77 21.24 -8.96
CA ASP A 160 -9.44 22.19 -10.03
C ASP A 160 -8.13 22.96 -9.77
N ARG A 161 -7.84 23.29 -8.50
CA ARG A 161 -6.78 24.24 -8.13
C ARG A 161 -5.66 23.66 -7.29
N ALA A 162 -5.88 22.52 -6.64
CA ALA A 162 -4.87 21.89 -5.81
C ALA A 162 -3.63 21.51 -6.65
N PRO A 163 -2.43 21.49 -6.06
CA PRO A 163 -1.26 20.96 -6.75
C PRO A 163 -1.42 19.47 -7.07
N ALA A 164 -0.94 19.05 -8.24
CA ALA A 164 -0.96 17.64 -8.64
C ALA A 164 0.29 16.89 -8.12
N PRO A 165 0.17 15.59 -7.78
CA PRO A 165 -1.09 14.83 -7.70
C PRO A 165 -1.95 15.33 -6.54
N TYR A 166 -3.25 15.50 -6.75
CA TYR A 166 -4.20 15.76 -5.68
C TYR A 166 -5.01 14.50 -5.41
N LEU A 167 -5.01 14.03 -4.17
CA LEU A 167 -5.57 12.74 -3.80
C LEU A 167 -6.82 12.93 -2.96
N LEU A 168 -7.93 12.36 -3.43
CA LEU A 168 -9.12 12.16 -2.62
C LEU A 168 -9.27 10.68 -2.32
N VAL A 169 -9.57 10.35 -1.05
CA VAL A 169 -9.97 9.02 -0.65
C VAL A 169 -11.47 9.00 -0.44
N LEU A 170 -12.15 8.10 -1.12
CA LEU A 170 -13.59 7.92 -1.07
C LEU A 170 -13.93 6.55 -0.49
N ASP A 171 -15.08 6.41 0.13
CA ASP A 171 -15.68 5.09 0.38
C ASP A 171 -16.20 4.46 -0.93
N ALA A 172 -16.73 3.23 -0.84
CA ALA A 172 -17.28 2.51 -1.99
C ALA A 172 -18.55 3.18 -2.56
N ASP A 173 -19.23 4.03 -1.79
CA ASP A 173 -20.40 4.80 -2.21
C ASP A 173 -20.02 6.13 -2.88
N GLY A 174 -18.73 6.47 -2.88
CA GLY A 174 -18.20 7.69 -3.48
C GLY A 174 -18.22 8.90 -2.55
N GLN A 175 -18.47 8.72 -1.25
CA GLN A 175 -18.35 9.82 -0.27
C GLN A 175 -16.88 10.12 0.00
N VAL A 176 -16.51 11.39 -0.01
CA VAL A 176 -15.14 11.83 0.28
C VAL A 176 -14.86 11.68 1.77
N LEU A 177 -13.89 10.83 2.11
CA LEU A 177 -13.41 10.62 3.47
C LEU A 177 -12.19 11.49 3.79
N HIS A 178 -11.36 11.76 2.79
CA HIS A 178 -10.11 12.50 2.94
C HIS A 178 -9.68 13.19 1.66
N ALA A 179 -8.95 14.29 1.82
CA ALA A 179 -8.39 15.09 0.75
C ALA A 179 -6.99 15.55 1.13
N GLN A 180 -6.00 15.40 0.24
CA GLN A 180 -4.66 15.91 0.48
C GLN A 180 -3.91 16.32 -0.79
N ASP A 181 -3.00 17.28 -0.64
CA ASP A 181 -1.90 17.50 -1.59
C ASP A 181 -1.03 16.24 -1.61
N GLY A 182 -1.03 15.53 -2.73
CA GLY A 182 -0.26 14.30 -2.91
C GLY A 182 1.25 14.54 -2.91
N ARG A 183 1.71 15.78 -3.10
CA ARG A 183 3.14 16.13 -2.90
C ARG A 183 3.59 15.96 -1.45
N ALA A 184 2.67 15.89 -0.48
CA ALA A 184 3.01 15.52 0.89
C ALA A 184 3.64 14.12 0.98
N LEU A 185 3.34 13.23 0.03
CA LEU A 185 3.93 11.89 -0.07
C LEU A 185 5.34 11.90 -0.67
N LEU A 186 5.85 13.07 -1.04
CA LEU A 186 7.16 13.25 -1.67
C LEU A 186 8.12 13.95 -0.70
N ARG A 187 9.41 13.68 -0.88
CA ARG A 187 10.54 14.39 -0.28
C ARG A 187 11.50 14.78 -1.41
N ASP A 188 11.82 16.06 -1.51
CA ASP A 188 12.71 16.60 -2.55
C ASP A 188 12.30 16.21 -3.98
N GLY A 189 10.98 16.20 -4.24
CA GLY A 189 10.41 15.86 -5.54
C GLY A 189 10.41 14.37 -5.88
N ARG A 190 10.82 13.50 -4.95
CA ARG A 190 10.78 12.04 -5.12
C ARG A 190 9.81 11.40 -4.13
N PRO A 191 9.16 10.27 -4.48
CA PRO A 191 8.31 9.54 -3.55
C PRO A 191 9.08 9.14 -2.29
N ASP A 192 8.48 9.39 -1.14
CA ASP A 192 9.01 9.00 0.15
C ASP A 192 8.36 7.70 0.60
N GLY A 193 9.13 6.62 0.69
CA GLY A 193 8.60 5.28 0.90
C GLY A 193 7.76 5.13 2.18
N ASP A 194 8.18 5.76 3.28
CA ASP A 194 7.46 5.69 4.56
C ASP A 194 6.14 6.45 4.48
N ARG A 195 6.13 7.64 3.87
CA ARG A 195 4.88 8.42 3.69
C ARG A 195 3.92 7.73 2.74
N VAL A 196 4.41 7.17 1.63
CA VAL A 196 3.57 6.43 0.67
C VAL A 196 3.00 5.18 1.33
N ARG A 197 3.83 4.40 2.04
CA ARG A 197 3.38 3.24 2.80
C ARG A 197 2.33 3.64 3.84
N GLY A 198 2.60 4.65 4.64
CA GLY A 198 1.68 5.12 5.68
C GLY A 198 0.33 5.55 5.11
N PHE A 199 0.33 6.23 3.97
CA PHE A 199 -0.91 6.55 3.25
C PHE A 199 -1.67 5.29 2.81
N LEU A 200 -0.99 4.32 2.19
CA LEU A 200 -1.63 3.08 1.75
C LEU A 200 -2.17 2.29 2.94
N GLU A 201 -1.40 2.12 4.01
CA GLU A 201 -1.81 1.39 5.22
C GLU A 201 -3.00 2.07 5.91
N GLN A 202 -3.01 3.39 6.00
CA GLN A 202 -4.13 4.14 6.58
C GLN A 202 -5.44 3.93 5.81
N TRP A 203 -5.37 3.90 4.48
CA TRP A 203 -6.57 3.93 3.63
C TRP A 203 -6.96 2.60 3.01
N ALA A 204 -6.10 1.57 3.04
CA ALA A 204 -6.39 0.24 2.50
C ALA A 204 -7.31 -0.60 3.40
N SER A 205 -7.48 -0.28 4.69
CA SER A 205 -8.36 -1.05 5.59
C SER A 205 -9.79 -0.53 5.55
N PRO A 206 -10.78 -1.26 4.98
CA PRO A 206 -12.18 -0.81 5.01
C PRO A 206 -12.61 -0.51 6.45
N PRO A 207 -13.55 0.44 6.65
CA PRO A 207 -14.13 0.61 7.98
C PRO A 207 -14.77 -0.73 8.40
N ALA A 208 -14.59 -1.11 9.66
CA ALA A 208 -15.28 -2.28 10.19
C ALA A 208 -16.79 -2.05 9.97
N THR A 209 -17.43 -2.95 9.23
CA THR A 209 -18.88 -2.94 9.09
C THR A 209 -19.49 -3.05 10.49
N PRO A 210 -20.41 -2.15 10.89
CA PRO A 210 -21.07 -2.23 12.18
C PRO A 210 -21.90 -3.51 12.34
#